data_AF-A0A5C8WMC6-F1
#
_entry.id   AF-A0A5C8WMC6-F1
#
_cell.length_a   1.000
_cell.length_b   1.000
_cell.length_c   1.000
_cell.angle_alpha   90.00
_cell.angle_beta   90.00
_cell.angle_gamma   90.00
#
_symmetry.space_group_name_H-M   'P 1'
#
loop_
_entity.id
_entity.type
_entity.pdbx_description
1 polymer ?
#
loop_
_entity_poly.entity_id
_entity_poly.type
_entity_poly.pdbx_seq_one_letter_code
_entity_poly.pdbx_strand_id
1 'polypeptide(L)'
;MTDKPDFLFLHGNCELLIAVMAFIDSHLGDRNLNPKLIQDHFEIGRSTLYRILEQSGGVREIILRRRLNKSIELLFVDIMAFGDLKKIAKEAGFSSQHHFSRTFAARYGVPPQKFRVLAREQAKRREAAQRRKVKKAAGAPRNSAVG
;
A
#
# COMPACT_ATOMS: atom_id res chain seq x y z
N MET A 1 -19.42 33.70 19.20
CA MET A 1 -18.98 32.72 18.18
C MET A 1 -17.51 32.95 17.96
N THR A 2 -16.66 32.06 18.47
CA THR A 2 -15.20 32.28 18.52
C THR A 2 -14.58 32.14 17.14
N ASP A 3 -14.35 33.28 16.51
CA ASP A 3 -13.17 33.51 15.67
C ASP A 3 -11.93 33.20 16.52
N LYS A 4 -11.23 32.11 16.19
CA LYS A 4 -9.87 31.85 16.68
C LYS A 4 -8.93 32.05 15.50
N PRO A 5 -7.86 32.85 15.65
CA PRO A 5 -7.08 33.32 14.52
C PRO A 5 -6.35 32.15 13.83
N ASP A 6 -6.48 32.10 12.51
CA ASP A 6 -6.10 31.00 11.61
C ASP A 6 -4.59 30.83 11.35
N PHE A 7 -3.69 31.49 12.08
CA PHE A 7 -2.28 31.63 11.64
C PHE A 7 -1.23 30.82 12.43
N LEU A 8 -1.60 30.07 13.47
CA LEU A 8 -0.71 29.09 14.13
C LEU A 8 -0.67 27.72 13.40
N PHE A 9 -1.35 27.58 12.26
CA PHE A 9 -1.78 26.30 11.70
C PHE A 9 -0.89 25.65 10.63
N LEU A 10 0.19 26.29 10.18
CA LEU A 10 0.94 25.79 9.00
C LEU A 10 2.09 24.81 9.34
N HIS A 11 2.68 24.88 10.54
CA HIS A 11 3.74 23.95 10.97
C HIS A 11 3.17 22.77 11.79
N GLY A 12 2.24 23.03 12.72
CA GLY A 12 1.65 21.98 13.57
C GLY A 12 0.72 21.00 12.85
N ASN A 13 0.04 21.43 11.77
CA ASN A 13 -0.80 20.51 10.98
C ASN A 13 0.03 19.50 10.19
N CYS A 14 1.22 19.87 9.73
CA CYS A 14 2.13 18.96 9.04
C CYS A 14 2.65 17.89 10.01
N GLU A 15 3.09 18.29 11.20
CA GLU A 15 3.54 17.36 12.25
C GLU A 15 2.39 16.43 12.68
N LEU A 16 1.20 16.97 12.93
CA LEU A 16 0.02 16.18 13.27
C LEU A 16 -0.37 15.23 12.14
N LEU A 17 -0.32 15.67 10.88
CA LEU A 17 -0.59 14.82 9.72
C LEU A 17 0.41 13.66 9.64
N ILE A 18 1.70 13.93 9.82
CA ILE A 18 2.75 12.90 9.84
C ILE A 18 2.48 11.90 10.95
N ALA A 19 2.17 12.38 12.17
CA ALA A 19 1.88 11.52 13.31
C ALA A 19 0.62 10.66 13.09
N VAL A 20 -0.46 11.26 12.58
CA VAL A 20 -1.71 10.55 12.25
C VAL A 20 -1.47 9.51 11.15
N MET A 21 -0.69 9.82 10.12
CA MET A 21 -0.33 8.87 9.07
C MET A 21 0.47 7.69 9.62
N ALA A 22 1.47 7.95 10.47
CA ALA A 22 2.28 6.92 11.13
C ALA A 22 1.44 6.02 12.07
N PHE A 23 0.48 6.62 12.78
CA PHE A 23 -0.48 5.88 13.59
C PHE A 23 -1.36 4.97 12.72
N ILE A 24 -1.91 5.49 11.62
CA ILE A 24 -2.70 4.69 10.68
C ILE A 24 -1.88 3.52 10.14
N ASP A 25 -0.65 3.77 9.68
CA ASP A 25 0.24 2.75 9.10
C ASP A 25 0.59 1.63 10.11
N SER A 26 0.82 1.96 11.38
CA SER A 26 1.11 0.98 12.44
C SER A 26 -0.12 0.18 12.90
N HIS A 27 -1.33 0.67 12.63
CA HIS A 27 -2.60 0.04 13.06
C HIS A 27 -3.41 -0.57 11.90
N LEU A 28 -2.85 -0.68 10.69
CA LEU A 28 -3.62 -1.14 9.51
C LEU A 28 -4.27 -2.50 9.67
N GLY A 29 -3.63 -3.43 10.40
CA GLY A 29 -4.15 -4.77 10.68
C GLY A 29 -5.29 -4.80 11.69
N ASP A 30 -5.47 -3.74 12.49
CA ASP A 30 -6.60 -3.63 13.40
C ASP A 30 -7.87 -3.28 12.62
N ARG A 31 -8.88 -4.16 12.72
CA ARG A 31 -10.19 -3.97 12.08
C ARG A 31 -10.98 -2.83 12.70
N ASN A 32 -10.66 -2.48 13.94
CA ASN A 32 -11.30 -1.39 14.67
C ASN A 32 -10.68 -0.03 14.37
N LEU A 33 -9.60 0.05 13.56
CA LEU A 33 -9.04 1.32 13.11
C LEU A 33 -10.11 2.15 12.38
N ASN A 34 -10.56 3.21 13.03
CA ASN A 34 -11.64 4.07 12.59
C ASN A 34 -11.40 5.53 13.01
N PRO A 35 -12.17 6.50 12.48
CA PRO A 35 -11.93 7.91 12.78
C PRO A 35 -12.05 8.28 14.25
N LYS A 36 -12.91 7.60 15.02
CA LYS A 36 -13.08 7.87 16.46
C LYS A 36 -11.86 7.41 17.25
N LEU A 37 -11.31 6.23 16.94
CA LEU A 37 -10.05 5.77 17.54
C LEU A 37 -8.90 6.77 17.31
N ILE A 38 -8.80 7.34 16.10
CA ILE A 38 -7.77 8.34 15.79
C ILE A 38 -8.02 9.63 16.57
N GLN A 39 -9.27 10.11 16.64
CA GLN A 39 -9.62 11.29 17.43
C GLN A 39 -9.26 11.11 18.91
N ASP A 40 -9.55 9.94 19.47
CA ASP A 40 -9.31 9.64 20.88
C ASP A 40 -7.81 9.51 21.18
N HIS A 41 -7.03 8.90 20.28
CA HIS A 41 -5.59 8.76 20.45
C HIS A 41 -4.84 10.10 20.42
N PHE A 42 -5.26 11.03 19.56
CA PHE A 42 -4.61 12.34 19.38
C PHE A 42 -5.31 13.48 20.13
N GLU A 43 -6.39 13.20 20.87
CA GLU A 43 -7.21 14.18 21.57
C GLU A 43 -7.70 15.33 20.66
N ILE A 44 -7.99 15.02 19.39
CA ILE A 44 -8.43 16.00 18.39
C ILE A 44 -9.92 15.87 18.08
N GLY A 45 -10.54 17.02 17.80
CA GLY A 45 -11.90 17.05 17.28
C GLY A 45 -12.00 16.53 15.85
N ARG A 46 -13.20 16.07 15.47
CA ARG A 46 -13.52 15.59 14.12
C ARG A 46 -13.11 16.58 13.02
N SER A 47 -13.42 17.87 13.17
CA SER A 47 -13.13 18.88 12.15
C SER A 47 -11.63 19.00 11.87
N THR A 48 -10.79 18.90 12.91
CA THR A 48 -9.33 18.90 12.76
C THR A 48 -8.86 17.68 11.99
N LEU A 49 -9.31 16.47 12.36
CA LEU A 49 -8.92 15.23 11.68
C LEU A 49 -9.27 15.25 10.19
N TYR A 50 -10.47 15.72 9.84
CA TYR A 50 -10.90 15.78 8.45
C TYR A 50 -10.16 16.86 7.65
N ARG A 51 -9.90 18.03 8.25
CA ARG A 51 -9.14 19.12 7.61
C ARG A 51 -7.71 18.69 7.28
N ILE A 52 -6.98 18.08 8.21
CA ILE A 52 -5.59 17.67 7.95
C ILE A 52 -5.49 16.54 6.92
N LEU A 53 -6.57 15.75 6.72
CA LEU A 53 -6.63 14.65 5.74
C LEU A 53 -7.45 15.00 4.48
N GLU A 54 -7.87 16.26 4.32
CA GLU A 54 -8.75 16.68 3.22
C GLU A 54 -8.10 16.46 1.85
N GLN A 55 -6.87 16.96 1.67
CA GLN A 55 -6.08 16.77 0.45
C GLN A 55 -5.77 15.30 0.16
N SER A 56 -5.95 14.43 1.15
CA SER A 56 -5.73 13.00 1.08
C SER A 56 -6.99 12.19 0.75
N GLY A 57 -8.14 12.84 0.52
CA GLY A 57 -9.44 12.19 0.26
C GLY A 57 -10.20 11.81 1.55
N GLY A 58 -9.74 12.29 2.71
CA GLY A 58 -10.32 12.01 4.01
C GLY A 58 -9.83 10.71 4.66
N VAL A 59 -10.12 10.57 5.95
CA VAL A 59 -9.61 9.49 6.80
C VAL A 59 -9.99 8.08 6.35
N ARG A 60 -11.21 7.88 5.85
CA ARG A 60 -11.68 6.55 5.42
C ARG A 60 -10.97 6.08 4.15
N GLU A 61 -10.80 6.98 3.17
CA GLU A 61 -10.06 6.68 1.94
C GLU A 61 -8.59 6.43 2.24
N ILE A 62 -7.98 7.20 3.15
CA ILE A 62 -6.60 6.94 3.57
C ILE A 62 -6.44 5.56 4.17
N ILE A 63 -7.27 5.18 5.14
CA ILE A 63 -7.19 3.84 5.75
C ILE A 63 -7.36 2.78 4.67
N LEU A 64 -8.35 2.92 3.78
CA LEU A 64 -8.57 1.95 2.72
C LEU A 64 -7.38 1.85 1.76
N ARG A 65 -6.86 2.98 1.29
CA ARG A 65 -5.71 3.05 0.38
C ARG A 65 -4.47 2.42 1.01
N ARG A 66 -4.20 2.71 2.28
CA ARG A 66 -3.09 2.11 3.03
C ARG A 66 -3.25 0.60 3.20
N ARG A 67 -4.46 0.13 3.55
CA ARG A 67 -4.77 -1.32 3.62
C ARG A 67 -4.61 -2.02 2.28
N LEU A 68 -5.03 -1.41 1.18
CA LEU A 68 -4.83 -1.94 -0.17
C LEU A 68 -3.34 -2.01 -0.53
N ASN A 69 -2.56 -0.95 -0.25
CA ASN A 69 -1.11 -0.98 -0.46
C ASN A 69 -0.44 -2.09 0.37
N LYS A 70 -0.82 -2.23 1.65
CA LYS A 70 -0.31 -3.33 2.49
C LYS A 70 -0.65 -4.70 1.90
N SER A 71 -1.86 -4.87 1.36
CA SER A 71 -2.25 -6.11 0.71
C SER A 71 -1.39 -6.42 -0.53
N ILE A 72 -0.96 -5.39 -1.27
CA ILE A 72 -0.04 -5.56 -2.41
C ILE A 72 1.32 -6.05 -1.91
N GLU A 73 1.88 -5.43 -0.87
CA GLU A 73 3.14 -5.89 -0.26
C GLU A 73 3.06 -7.37 0.13
N LEU A 74 1.99 -7.76 0.85
CA LEU A 74 1.77 -9.13 1.29
C LEU A 74 1.59 -10.10 0.12
N LEU A 75 0.97 -9.66 -0.98
CA LEU A 75 0.86 -10.46 -2.21
C LEU A 75 2.22 -10.72 -2.87
N PHE A 76 3.20 -9.84 -2.68
CA PHE A 76 4.55 -9.95 -3.26
C PHE A 76 5.57 -10.65 -2.35
N VAL A 77 5.38 -10.65 -1.02
CA VAL A 77 6.26 -11.40 -0.11
C VAL A 77 6.18 -12.91 -0.40
N ASP A 78 5.00 -13.39 -0.81
CA ASP A 78 4.75 -14.79 -1.06
C ASP A 78 4.17 -15.03 -2.46
N ILE A 79 4.93 -14.66 -3.50
CA ILE A 79 4.52 -14.88 -4.91
C ILE A 79 4.50 -16.38 -5.22
N MET A 80 5.23 -17.20 -4.45
CA MET A 80 5.48 -18.62 -4.75
C MET A 80 4.65 -19.59 -3.93
N ALA A 81 4.34 -19.33 -2.66
CA ALA A 81 3.30 -20.09 -1.99
C ALA A 81 1.95 -19.46 -2.32
N PHE A 82 0.96 -20.31 -2.53
CA PHE A 82 -0.42 -19.86 -2.72
C PHE A 82 -0.96 -19.40 -1.36
N GLY A 83 -0.45 -18.24 -0.88
CA GLY A 83 -0.85 -17.67 0.38
C GLY A 83 -2.35 -17.40 0.38
N ASP A 84 -3.00 -17.91 1.42
CA ASP A 84 -4.43 -17.79 1.68
C ASP A 84 -4.86 -16.32 1.62
N LEU A 85 -5.67 -15.95 0.63
CA LEU A 85 -6.19 -14.57 0.48
C LEU A 85 -6.96 -14.12 1.71
N LYS A 86 -7.50 -15.04 2.50
CA LYS A 86 -8.12 -14.74 3.79
C LYS A 86 -7.10 -14.25 4.82
N LYS A 87 -5.91 -14.84 4.85
CA LYS A 87 -4.80 -14.40 5.71
C LYS A 87 -4.33 -13.00 5.30
N ILE A 88 -4.12 -12.75 4.01
CA ILE A 88 -3.75 -11.41 3.50
C ILE A 88 -4.83 -10.38 3.82
N ALA A 89 -6.11 -10.71 3.59
CA ALA A 89 -7.21 -9.83 3.94
C ALA A 89 -7.21 -9.50 5.44
N LYS A 90 -6.98 -10.50 6.31
CA LYS A 90 -6.91 -10.30 7.76
C LYS A 90 -5.72 -9.43 8.17
N GLU A 91 -4.53 -9.71 7.66
CA GLU A 91 -3.30 -8.96 7.98
C GLU A 91 -3.35 -7.52 7.47
N ALA A 92 -3.97 -7.30 6.32
CA ALA A 92 -4.24 -5.95 5.81
C ALA A 92 -5.46 -5.27 6.47
N GLY A 93 -6.09 -5.87 7.48
CA GLY A 93 -7.18 -5.26 8.26
C GLY A 93 -8.56 -5.27 7.60
N PHE A 94 -8.79 -6.07 6.56
CA PHE A 94 -10.12 -6.27 6.00
C PHE A 94 -10.95 -7.20 6.89
N SER A 95 -12.26 -6.92 6.94
CA SER A 95 -13.24 -7.72 7.68
C SER A 95 -13.41 -9.13 7.09
N SER A 96 -13.35 -9.25 5.77
CA SER A 96 -13.49 -10.53 5.05
C SER A 96 -12.70 -10.55 3.75
N GLN A 97 -12.39 -11.76 3.27
CA GLN A 97 -11.77 -11.98 1.97
C GLN A 97 -12.66 -11.49 0.80
N HIS A 98 -13.99 -11.62 0.93
CA HIS A 98 -14.92 -11.17 -0.10
C HIS A 98 -14.90 -9.65 -0.25
N HIS A 99 -15.00 -8.92 0.87
CA HIS A 99 -14.91 -7.46 0.87
C HIS A 99 -13.56 -7.00 0.31
N PHE A 100 -12.46 -7.61 0.78
CA PHE A 100 -11.13 -7.35 0.24
C PHE A 100 -11.07 -7.53 -1.29
N SER A 101 -11.53 -8.68 -1.81
CA SER A 101 -11.41 -9.00 -3.22
C SER A 101 -12.21 -8.05 -4.11
N ARG A 102 -13.43 -7.67 -3.68
CA ARG A 102 -14.28 -6.70 -4.37
C ARG A 102 -13.64 -5.33 -4.40
N THR A 103 -13.16 -4.84 -3.25
CA THR A 103 -12.57 -3.51 -3.13
C THR A 103 -11.23 -3.41 -3.87
N PHE A 104 -10.42 -4.46 -3.82
CA PHE A 104 -9.18 -4.55 -4.59
C PHE A 104 -9.45 -4.53 -6.09
N ALA A 105 -10.41 -5.35 -6.57
CA ALA A 105 -10.77 -5.36 -7.99
C ALA A 105 -11.34 -4.01 -8.46
N ALA A 106 -12.14 -3.35 -7.63
CA ALA A 106 -12.64 -2.00 -7.92
C ALA A 106 -11.50 -0.98 -8.04
N ARG A 107 -10.44 -1.10 -7.22
CA ARG A 107 -9.31 -0.17 -7.23
C ARG A 107 -8.31 -0.43 -8.38
N TYR A 108 -8.03 -1.70 -8.68
CA TYR A 108 -6.92 -2.10 -9.56
C TYR A 108 -7.37 -2.80 -10.85
N GLY A 109 -8.69 -2.94 -11.08
CA GLY A 109 -9.27 -3.53 -12.29
C GLY A 109 -9.20 -5.06 -12.38
N VAL A 110 -8.48 -5.74 -11.47
CA VAL A 110 -8.38 -7.20 -11.42
C VAL A 110 -8.45 -7.73 -9.99
N PRO A 111 -9.02 -8.92 -9.75
CA PRO A 111 -9.02 -9.53 -8.42
C PRO A 111 -7.60 -9.85 -7.91
N PRO A 112 -7.39 -9.91 -6.58
CA PRO A 112 -6.07 -10.18 -5.97
C PRO A 112 -5.38 -11.45 -6.49
N GLN A 113 -6.16 -12.53 -6.69
CA GLN A 113 -5.64 -13.79 -7.21
C GLN A 113 -5.08 -13.65 -8.63
N LYS A 114 -5.83 -12.96 -9.50
CA LYS A 114 -5.44 -12.71 -10.89
C LYS A 114 -4.22 -11.77 -10.93
N PHE A 115 -4.21 -10.74 -10.08
CA PHE A 115 -3.07 -9.85 -9.91
C PHE A 115 -1.79 -10.64 -9.59
N ARG A 116 -1.85 -11.60 -8.65
CA ARG A 116 -0.70 -12.45 -8.29
C ARG A 116 -0.20 -13.30 -9.46
N VAL A 117 -1.11 -13.91 -10.23
CA VAL A 117 -0.74 -14.72 -11.41
C VAL A 117 -0.02 -13.87 -12.44
N LEU A 118 -0.58 -12.70 -12.78
CA LEU A 118 0.03 -11.78 -13.75
C LEU A 118 1.40 -11.28 -13.29
N ALA A 119 1.55 -10.93 -12.02
CA ALA A 119 2.82 -10.53 -11.42
C ALA A 119 3.88 -11.63 -11.55
N ARG A 120 3.52 -12.89 -11.26
CA ARG A 120 4.42 -14.05 -11.37
C ARG A 120 4.84 -14.30 -12.81
N GLU A 121 3.92 -14.23 -13.76
CA GLU A 121 4.24 -14.37 -15.18
C GLU A 121 5.19 -13.28 -15.66
N GLN A 122 4.96 -12.03 -15.24
CA GLN A 122 5.83 -10.92 -15.57
C GLN A 122 7.24 -11.09 -14.99
N ALA A 123 7.36 -11.56 -13.75
CA ALA A 123 8.65 -11.87 -13.13
C ALA A 123 9.42 -12.94 -13.92
N LYS A 124 8.76 -14.06 -14.26
CA LYS A 124 9.35 -15.13 -15.09
C LYS A 124 9.83 -14.62 -16.45
N ARG A 125 9.03 -13.77 -17.12
CA ARG A 125 9.39 -13.17 -18.42
C ARG A 125 10.63 -12.28 -18.30
N ARG A 126 10.73 -11.47 -17.22
CA ARG A 126 11.90 -10.62 -16.94
C ARG A 126 13.15 -11.44 -16.68
N GLU A 127 13.06 -12.48 -15.87
CA GLU A 127 14.19 -13.40 -15.60
C GLU A 127 14.67 -14.10 -16.87
N ALA A 128 13.76 -14.62 -17.69
CA ALA A 128 14.12 -15.27 -18.96
C ALA A 128 14.80 -14.29 -19.94
N ALA A 129 14.30 -13.06 -20.05
CA ALA A 129 14.92 -12.01 -20.87
C ALA A 129 16.33 -11.66 -20.38
N GLN A 130 16.52 -11.56 -19.05
CA GLN A 130 17.83 -11.29 -18.46
C GLN A 130 18.83 -12.43 -18.74
N ARG A 131 18.41 -13.70 -18.57
CA ARG A 131 19.26 -14.87 -18.87
C ARG A 131 19.70 -14.91 -20.33
N ARG A 132 18.83 -14.54 -21.28
CA ARG A 132 19.17 -14.45 -22.72
C ARG A 132 20.21 -13.36 -22.98
N LYS A 133 20.06 -12.18 -22.37
CA LYS A 133 21.04 -11.07 -22.49
C LYS A 133 22.42 -11.47 -21.96
N VAL A 134 22.48 -12.12 -20.79
CA VAL A 134 23.74 -12.58 -20.18
C VAL A 134 24.43 -13.62 -21.06
N LYS A 135 23.70 -14.62 -21.58
CA LYS A 135 24.27 -15.62 -22.51
C LYS A 135 24.82 -15.01 -23.80
N LYS A 136 24.14 -14.01 -24.35
CA LYS A 136 24.61 -13.29 -25.56
C LYS A 136 25.90 -12.49 -25.29
N ALA A 137 26.03 -11.88 -24.11
CA ALA A 137 27.23 -11.14 -23.71
C ALA A 137 28.41 -12.08 -23.41
N ALA A 138 28.17 -13.25 -22.80
CA ALA A 138 29.19 -14.25 -22.53
C ALA A 138 29.67 -15.02 -23.79
N GLY A 139 28.91 -14.97 -24.89
CA GLY A 139 29.22 -15.61 -26.16
C GLY A 139 29.96 -14.72 -27.17
N ALA A 140 30.41 -13.52 -26.79
CA ALA A 140 31.23 -12.70 -27.69
C ALA A 140 32.59 -13.41 -27.91
N PRO A 141 33.00 -13.67 -29.16
CA PRO A 141 34.27 -14.33 -29.42
C PRO A 141 35.41 -13.46 -28.89
N ARG A 142 36.34 -14.06 -28.13
CA ARG A 142 37.68 -13.48 -27.95
C ARG A 142 38.27 -13.40 -29.35
N ASN A 143 38.29 -12.21 -29.97
CA ASN A 143 39.06 -12.02 -31.17
C ASN A 143 40.52 -12.34 -30.82
N SER A 144 40.95 -13.49 -31.31
CA SER A 144 42.34 -13.90 -31.45
C SER A 144 43.07 -12.80 -32.19
N ALA A 145 43.81 -11.98 -31.45
CA ALA A 145 44.85 -11.13 -32.01
C ALA A 145 45.98 -12.05 -32.48
N VAL A 146 45.95 -12.38 -33.78
CA VAL A 146 47.10 -12.89 -34.52
C VAL A 146 47.44 -11.81 -35.53
N GLY A 147 48.68 -11.33 -35.46
CA GLY A 147 49.25 -10.27 -36.30
C GLY A 147 50.46 -9.69 -35.64
#